data_AF-A0A5R9NTK5-F1
#
_entry.id   AF-A0A5R9NTK5-F1
#
_cell.length_a   1.000
_cell.length_b   1.000
_cell.length_c   1.000
_cell.angle_alpha   90.00
_cell.angle_beta   90.00
_cell.angle_gamma   90.00
#
_symmetry.space_group_name_H-M   'P 1'
#
loop_
_entity.id
_entity.type
_entity.pdbx_description
1 polymer ?
#
loop_
_entity_poly.entity_id
_entity_poly.type
_entity_poly.pdbx_seq_one_letter_code
_entity_poly.pdbx_strand_id
1 'polypeptide(L)'
;MSLCETSPQIAQSPGLPTSSEGDPVFPEPWAAEAFAMALYLHEKGIFTWSEWAAALSKELHQPSRAKDGSDYFDCWVAALSGLLVSRGIADASAILDLQKSWQRAAEATPHGKPIELANDPLR
;
A
#
# COMPACT_ATOMS: atom_id res chain seq x y z
N MET A 1 -9.93 -37.67 -7.26
CA MET A 1 -10.68 -36.40 -7.33
C MET A 1 -10.89 -35.96 -5.89
N SER A 2 -10.03 -35.09 -5.36
CA SER A 2 -9.83 -34.94 -3.91
C SER A 2 -9.92 -33.48 -3.48
N LEU A 3 -11.01 -33.17 -2.77
CA LEU A 3 -11.16 -32.23 -1.64
C LEU A 3 -10.37 -30.91 -1.67
N CYS A 4 -10.72 -30.01 -2.58
CA CYS A 4 -10.38 -28.58 -2.47
C CYS A 4 -11.65 -27.71 -2.62
N GLU A 5 -12.73 -28.05 -1.93
CA GLU A 5 -13.91 -27.18 -1.82
C GLU A 5 -14.10 -26.81 -0.36
N THR A 6 -13.26 -25.92 0.13
CA THR A 6 -13.60 -25.12 1.27
C THR A 6 -13.17 -23.72 0.88
N SER A 7 -14.10 -22.93 0.34
CA SER A 7 -13.89 -21.49 0.23
C SER A 7 -13.35 -21.03 1.58
N PRO A 8 -12.17 -20.39 1.63
CA PRO A 8 -11.54 -20.07 2.90
C PRO A 8 -12.53 -19.29 3.75
N GLN A 9 -12.67 -19.63 5.03
CA GLN A 9 -13.65 -18.98 5.93
C GLN A 9 -13.53 -17.44 5.94
N ILE A 10 -12.35 -16.94 5.56
CA ILE A 10 -12.06 -15.53 5.33
C ILE A 10 -13.00 -14.91 4.28
N ALA A 11 -13.33 -15.60 3.18
CA ALA A 11 -14.22 -15.09 2.12
C ALA A 11 -15.64 -14.78 2.60
N GLN A 12 -16.03 -15.33 3.76
CA GLN A 12 -17.33 -15.07 4.39
C GLN A 12 -17.27 -13.91 5.42
N SER A 13 -16.13 -13.22 5.54
CA SER A 13 -15.96 -12.13 6.50
C SER A 13 -16.78 -10.91 6.07
N PRO A 14 -17.63 -10.34 6.94
CA PRO A 14 -18.37 -9.13 6.63
C PRO A 14 -17.44 -7.97 6.26
N GLY A 15 -17.71 -7.32 5.13
CA GLY A 15 -16.95 -6.15 4.66
C GLY A 15 -15.65 -6.47 3.93
N LEU A 16 -15.32 -7.74 3.69
CA LEU A 16 -14.17 -8.11 2.88
C LEU A 16 -14.46 -7.83 1.39
N PRO A 17 -13.57 -7.11 0.67
CA PRO A 17 -13.72 -6.94 -0.77
C PRO A 17 -13.64 -8.28 -1.50
N THR A 18 -14.58 -8.52 -2.42
CA THR A 18 -14.64 -9.74 -3.24
C THR A 18 -14.74 -9.43 -4.72
N SER A 19 -14.25 -10.36 -5.55
CA SER A 19 -14.40 -10.33 -7.01
C SER A 19 -15.84 -10.65 -7.44
N SER A 20 -16.12 -10.56 -8.74
CA SER A 20 -17.40 -11.02 -9.32
C SER A 20 -17.68 -12.50 -9.08
N GLU A 21 -16.62 -13.30 -8.92
CA GLU A 21 -16.69 -14.74 -8.64
C GLU A 21 -16.73 -15.04 -7.13
N GLY A 22 -16.68 -14.02 -6.27
CA GLY A 22 -16.75 -14.15 -4.82
C GLY A 22 -15.41 -14.40 -4.13
N ASP A 23 -14.29 -14.37 -4.86
CA ASP A 23 -12.95 -14.52 -4.28
C ASP A 23 -12.52 -13.25 -3.54
N PRO A 24 -11.85 -13.34 -2.38
CA PRO A 24 -11.23 -12.19 -1.72
C PRO A 24 -10.25 -11.44 -2.63
N VAL A 25 -10.36 -10.11 -2.65
CA VAL A 25 -9.46 -9.24 -3.42
C VAL A 25 -8.92 -8.10 -2.57
N PHE A 26 -7.80 -7.53 -3.02
CA PHE A 26 -7.37 -6.22 -2.50
C PHE A 26 -8.37 -5.14 -2.94
N PRO A 27 -8.59 -4.10 -2.11
CA PRO A 27 -9.54 -3.04 -2.43
C PRO A 27 -9.15 -2.23 -3.66
N GLU A 28 -7.85 -2.08 -3.91
CA GLU A 28 -7.27 -1.35 -5.03
C GLU A 28 -5.98 -2.04 -5.50
N PRO A 29 -5.57 -1.91 -6.79
CA PRO A 29 -4.34 -2.53 -7.29
C PRO A 29 -3.08 -2.13 -6.51
N TRP A 30 -2.96 -0.85 -6.12
CA TRP A 30 -1.79 -0.36 -5.37
C TRP A 30 -1.66 -0.98 -3.98
N ALA A 31 -2.77 -1.41 -3.36
CA ALA A 31 -2.75 -2.08 -2.07
C ALA A 31 -2.07 -3.46 -2.17
N ALA A 32 -2.29 -4.18 -3.28
CA ALA A 32 -1.60 -5.42 -3.58
C ALA A 32 -0.10 -5.20 -3.81
N GLU A 33 0.27 -4.13 -4.51
CA GLU A 33 1.67 -3.76 -4.75
C GLU A 33 2.39 -3.42 -3.44
N ALA A 34 1.78 -2.62 -2.57
CA ALA A 34 2.32 -2.29 -1.25
C ALA A 34 2.52 -3.56 -0.40
N PHE A 35 1.56 -4.47 -0.43
CA PHE A 35 1.66 -5.77 0.23
C PHE A 35 2.85 -6.59 -0.30
N ALA A 36 2.95 -6.73 -1.62
CA ALA A 36 4.00 -7.49 -2.27
C ALA A 36 5.39 -6.92 -1.97
N MET A 37 5.54 -5.58 -1.97
CA MET A 37 6.80 -4.92 -1.61
C MET A 37 7.20 -5.21 -0.17
N ALA A 38 6.27 -5.08 0.79
CA ALA A 38 6.57 -5.37 2.20
C ALA A 38 7.00 -6.82 2.41
N LEU A 39 6.28 -7.78 1.79
CA LEU A 39 6.63 -9.20 1.84
C LEU A 39 8.03 -9.46 1.25
N TYR A 40 8.30 -8.94 0.05
CA TYR A 40 9.59 -9.12 -0.61
C TYR A 40 10.76 -8.54 0.20
N LEU A 41 10.60 -7.35 0.76
CA LEU A 41 11.63 -6.71 1.59
C LEU A 41 11.88 -7.47 2.89
N HIS A 42 10.83 -8.02 3.51
CA HIS A 42 10.96 -8.93 4.63
C HIS A 42 11.74 -10.20 4.24
N GLU A 43 11.40 -10.84 3.11
CA GLU A 43 12.10 -12.04 2.63
C GLU A 43 13.57 -11.79 2.33
N LYS A 44 13.92 -10.55 1.95
CA LYS A 44 15.31 -10.10 1.79
C LYS A 44 16.02 -9.80 3.11
N GLY A 45 15.34 -9.95 4.24
CA GLY A 45 15.89 -9.67 5.56
C GLY A 45 16.15 -8.19 5.78
N ILE A 46 15.49 -7.30 5.01
CA ILE A 46 15.59 -5.86 5.24
C ILE A 46 15.08 -5.60 6.65
N PHE A 47 13.84 -5.96 6.98
CA PHE A 47 13.29 -5.89 8.33
C PHE A 47 12.66 -7.22 8.75
N THR A 48 12.48 -7.41 10.06
CA THR A 48 11.77 -8.55 10.64
C THR A 48 10.27 -8.28 10.72
N TRP A 49 9.45 -9.33 10.82
CA TRP A 49 8.01 -9.16 11.06
C TRP A 49 7.67 -8.42 12.36
N SER A 50 8.50 -8.55 13.39
CA SER A 50 8.30 -7.81 14.66
C SER A 50 8.50 -6.30 14.47
N GLU A 51 9.50 -5.90 13.69
CA GLU A 51 9.73 -4.49 13.35
C GLU A 51 8.62 -3.95 12.45
N TRP A 52 8.18 -4.74 11.46
CA TRP A 52 7.01 -4.43 10.64
C TRP A 52 5.76 -4.18 11.49
N ALA A 53 5.43 -5.12 12.38
CA ALA A 53 4.27 -5.01 13.25
C ALA A 53 4.33 -3.77 14.15
N ALA A 54 5.52 -3.45 14.69
CA ALA A 54 5.72 -2.25 15.50
C ALA A 54 5.52 -0.96 14.67
N ALA A 55 6.09 -0.89 13.46
CA ALA A 55 5.96 0.25 12.56
C ALA A 55 4.49 0.46 12.13
N LEU A 56 3.82 -0.60 11.68
CA LEU A 56 2.41 -0.53 11.27
C LEU A 56 1.50 -0.16 12.46
N SER A 57 1.73 -0.74 13.64
CA SER A 57 0.97 -0.39 14.84
C SER A 57 1.09 1.11 15.17
N LYS A 58 2.30 1.67 15.08
CA LYS A 58 2.52 3.11 15.29
C LYS A 58 1.72 3.97 14.31
N GLU A 59 1.61 3.57 13.05
CA GLU A 59 0.84 4.28 12.03
C GLU A 59 -0.67 4.18 12.27
N LEU A 60 -1.16 2.99 12.62
CA LEU A 60 -2.59 2.75 12.89
C LEU A 60 -3.11 3.52 14.11
N HIS A 61 -2.25 3.81 15.09
CA HIS A 61 -2.64 4.54 16.30
C HIS A 61 -2.44 6.07 16.19
N GLN A 62 -2.12 6.61 15.01
CA GLN A 62 -2.01 8.06 14.85
C GLN A 62 -3.38 8.73 15.03
N PRO A 63 -3.48 9.88 15.73
CA PRO A 63 -4.75 10.56 15.99
C PRO A 63 -5.53 10.96 14.74
N SER A 64 -4.85 11.10 13.60
CA SER A 64 -5.44 11.48 12.32
C SER A 64 -6.06 10.32 11.54
N ARG A 65 -5.91 9.07 12.00
CA ARG A 65 -6.40 7.89 11.27
C ARG A 65 -7.91 7.77 11.30
N ALA A 66 -8.46 7.18 10.24
CA ALA A 66 -9.88 6.98 10.10
C ALA A 66 -10.38 5.94 11.12
N LYS A 67 -11.46 6.25 11.84
CA LYS A 67 -12.03 5.36 12.86
C LYS A 67 -12.63 4.07 12.28
N ASP A 68 -13.02 4.11 11.00
CA ASP A 68 -13.58 2.98 10.27
C ASP A 68 -12.51 2.11 9.57
N GLY A 69 -11.23 2.51 9.65
CA GLY A 69 -10.12 1.79 9.03
C GLY A 69 -10.05 1.91 7.51
N SER A 70 -10.78 2.87 6.91
CA SER A 70 -10.75 3.13 5.47
C SER A 70 -9.34 3.48 4.94
N ASP A 71 -8.46 3.99 5.80
CA ASP A 71 -7.07 4.36 5.50
C ASP A 71 -6.04 3.27 5.90
N TYR A 72 -6.49 2.02 6.07
CA TYR A 72 -5.62 0.91 6.50
C TYR A 72 -4.42 0.70 5.58
N PHE A 73 -4.62 0.73 4.26
CA PHE A 73 -3.51 0.56 3.31
C PHE A 73 -2.65 1.82 3.18
N ASP A 74 -3.18 3.01 3.51
CA ASP A 74 -2.36 4.22 3.66
C ASP A 74 -1.41 4.09 4.86
N CYS A 75 -1.88 3.48 5.96
CA CYS A 75 -1.02 3.13 7.11
C CYS A 75 0.09 2.16 6.70
N TRP A 76 -0.22 1.17 5.85
CA TRP A 76 0.77 0.24 5.30
C TRP A 76 1.88 0.96 4.54
N VAL A 77 1.52 1.85 3.61
CA VAL A 77 2.49 2.60 2.82
C VAL A 77 3.32 3.54 3.69
N ALA A 78 2.70 4.20 4.66
CA ALA A 78 3.39 5.05 5.63
C ALA A 78 4.40 4.26 6.47
N ALA A 79 4.01 3.10 6.99
CA ALA A 79 4.86 2.24 7.80
C ALA A 79 6.05 1.70 7.00
N LEU A 80 5.79 1.23 5.77
CA LEU A 80 6.84 0.75 4.87
C LEU A 80 7.84 1.85 4.52
N SER A 81 7.34 3.04 4.14
CA SER A 81 8.17 4.20 3.83
C SER A 81 9.04 4.59 5.05
N GLY A 82 8.45 4.63 6.24
CA GLY A 82 9.17 4.92 7.48
C GLY A 82 10.27 3.91 7.79
N LEU A 83 10.01 2.62 7.58
CA LEU A 83 11.04 1.58 7.76
C LEU A 83 12.18 1.75 6.76
N LEU A 84 11.89 1.95 5.47
CA LEU A 84 12.90 2.14 4.44
C LEU A 84 13.78 3.36 4.72
N VAL A 85 13.18 4.46 5.17
CA VAL A 85 13.90 5.66 5.60
C VAL A 85 14.79 5.39 6.81
N SER A 86 14.26 4.72 7.84
CA SER A 86 15.04 4.41 9.06
C SER A 86 16.27 3.53 8.80
N ARG A 87 16.27 2.82 7.67
CA ARG A 87 17.33 1.91 7.24
C ARG A 87 18.23 2.49 6.16
N GLY A 88 18.03 3.75 5.76
CA GLY A 88 18.84 4.43 4.74
C GLY A 88 18.66 3.86 3.33
N ILE A 89 17.57 3.15 3.06
CA ILE A 89 17.28 2.59 1.73
C ILE A 89 16.61 3.63 0.83
N ALA A 90 15.86 4.56 1.43
CA ALA A 90 15.22 5.66 0.74
C ALA A 90 15.32 6.94 1.58
N ASP A 91 15.36 8.09 0.91
CA ASP A 91 15.30 9.39 1.57
C ASP A 91 13.84 9.87 1.69
N ALA A 92 13.47 10.37 2.87
CA ALA A 92 12.11 10.87 3.09
C ALA A 92 11.75 12.04 2.16
N SER A 93 12.72 12.91 1.85
CA SER A 93 12.55 14.00 0.89
C SER A 93 12.33 13.46 -0.52
N ALA A 94 13.09 12.45 -0.96
CA ALA A 94 12.94 11.86 -2.28
C ALA A 94 11.56 11.23 -2.47
N ILE A 95 11.03 10.53 -1.46
CA ILE A 95 9.67 9.98 -1.48
C ILE A 95 8.64 11.11 -1.62
N LEU A 96 8.75 12.15 -0.80
CA LEU A 96 7.81 13.28 -0.79
C LEU A 96 7.87 14.06 -2.12
N ASP A 97 9.05 14.29 -2.66
CA ASP A 97 9.23 15.01 -3.90
C ASP A 97 8.68 14.22 -5.09
N LEU A 98 8.87 12.89 -5.10
CA LEU A 98 8.27 12.02 -6.10
C LEU A 98 6.75 11.98 -6.01
N GLN A 99 6.18 11.92 -4.80
CA GLN A 99 4.73 12.00 -4.59
C GLN A 99 4.16 13.32 -5.14
N LYS A 100 4.80 14.45 -4.82
CA LYS A 100 4.41 15.76 -5.34
C LYS A 100 4.55 15.85 -6.85
N SER A 101 5.58 15.23 -7.42
CA SER A 101 5.80 15.19 -8.86
C SER A 101 4.68 14.42 -9.56
N TRP A 102 4.30 13.26 -9.05
CA TRP A 102 3.13 12.51 -9.54
C TRP A 102 1.82 13.26 -9.40
N GLN A 103 1.60 13.97 -8.28
CA GLN A 103 0.41 14.79 -8.08
C GLN A 103 0.30 15.88 -9.16
N ARG A 104 1.38 16.63 -9.39
CA ARG A 104 1.40 17.68 -10.43
C ARG A 104 1.26 17.09 -11.83
N ALA A 105 1.90 15.95 -12.11
CA ALA A 105 1.75 15.24 -13.37
C ALA A 105 0.28 14.86 -13.62
N ALA A 106 -0.41 14.34 -12.61
CA ALA A 106 -1.83 14.00 -12.70
C ALA A 106 -2.69 15.25 -12.99
N GLU A 107 -2.45 16.36 -12.27
CA GLU A 107 -3.16 17.63 -12.45
C GLU A 107 -2.93 18.25 -13.84
N ALA A 108 -1.72 18.10 -14.39
CA ALA A 108 -1.35 18.63 -15.71
C ALA A 108 -1.78 17.75 -16.88
N THR A 109 -2.21 16.50 -16.63
CA THR A 109 -2.57 15.55 -17.68
C THR A 109 -3.98 15.82 -18.20
N PRO A 110 -4.17 16.14 -19.51
CA PRO A 110 -5.50 16.31 -20.08
C PRO A 110 -6.36 15.04 -19.99
N HIS A 111 -7.68 15.20 -19.88
CA HIS A 111 -8.60 14.06 -19.85
C HIS A 111 -8.40 13.12 -21.04
N GLY A 112 -8.37 11.81 -20.77
CA GLY A 112 -8.17 10.76 -21.78
C GLY A 112 -6.72 10.55 -22.21
N LYS A 113 -5.74 11.21 -21.58
CA LYS A 113 -4.31 10.96 -21.76
C LYS A 113 -3.74 10.18 -20.56
N PRO A 114 -2.69 9.37 -20.76
CA PRO A 114 -2.01 8.68 -19.65
C PRO A 114 -1.30 9.67 -18.74
N ILE A 115 -1.34 9.41 -17.43
CA ILE A 115 -0.57 10.14 -16.43
C ILE A 115 0.85 9.59 -16.44
N GLU A 116 1.80 10.40 -16.89
CA GLU A 116 3.22 10.06 -16.91
C GLU A 116 3.98 11.06 -16.06
N LEU A 117 5.05 10.63 -15.39
CA LEU A 117 5.86 11.54 -14.56
C LEU A 117 6.48 12.70 -15.35
N ALA A 118 6.65 12.54 -16.67
CA ALA A 118 7.11 13.60 -17.58
C ALA A 118 6.07 14.73 -17.77
N ASN A 119 4.81 14.51 -17.38
CA ASN A 119 3.76 15.52 -17.43
C ASN A 119 3.88 16.54 -16.27
N ASP A 120 4.76 16.31 -15.29
CA ASP A 120 5.02 17.27 -14.22
C ASP A 120 5.68 18.55 -14.78
N PRO A 121 5.02 19.72 -14.69
CA PRO A 121 5.53 20.98 -15.24
C PRO A 121 6.76 21.53 -14.50
N LEU A 122 7.11 20.99 -13.33
CA LEU A 122 8.24 21.44 -12.52
C LEU A 122 9.44 20.48 -12.55
N ARG A 123 9.42 19.48 -13.43
CA ARG A 123 10.44 18.43 -13.48
C ARG A 123 11.70 18.84 -14.25
#